data_AF-A0A2M7XST1-F1
#
_entry.id   AF-A0A2M7XST1-F1
#
_cell.length_a   1.000
_cell.length_b   1.000
_cell.length_c   1.000
_cell.angle_alpha   90.00
_cell.angle_beta   90.00
_cell.angle_gamma   90.00
#
_symmetry.space_group_name_H-M   'P 1'
#
loop_
_entity.id
_entity.type
_entity.pdbx_description
1 polymer ?
#
loop_
_entity_poly.entity_id
_entity_poly.type
_entity_poly.pdbx_seq_one_letter_code
_entity_poly.pdbx_strand_id
1 'polypeptide(L)'
;VTRAIELYNDRLIAYSLGNFCTYARFNMKDKGNHGPLLKIEVDKNGRFLAGQVIGIKQPGSGGPVLDPTGRAINEMRKLSLEDFPESPLVIDRIGRILHKKS
;
A
#
# COMPACT_ATOMS: atom_id res chain seq x y z
N VAL A 1 -1.69 -10.18 4.98
CA VAL A 1 -0.30 -9.85 4.56
C VAL A 1 -0.35 -8.84 3.43
N THR A 2 0.54 -7.84 3.40
CA THR A 2 0.62 -6.85 2.31
C THR A 2 1.00 -7.49 0.97
N ARG A 3 0.33 -7.09 -0.12
CA ARG A 3 0.71 -7.40 -1.51
C ARG A 3 0.82 -6.11 -2.34
N ALA A 4 0.74 -6.27 -3.66
CA ALA A 4 0.96 -5.24 -4.65
C ALA A 4 -0.28 -4.37 -4.93
N ILE A 5 -0.04 -3.27 -5.64
CA ILE A 5 -1.06 -2.50 -6.35
C ILE A 5 -0.67 -2.41 -7.83
N GLU A 6 -1.65 -2.34 -8.71
CA GLU A 6 -1.42 -2.04 -10.12
C GLU A 6 -2.44 -1.03 -10.63
N LEU A 7 -2.12 -0.40 -11.75
CA LEU A 7 -3.09 0.33 -12.56
C LEU A 7 -3.43 -0.48 -13.81
N TYR A 8 -4.72 -0.79 -13.97
CA TYR A 8 -5.26 -1.52 -15.12
C TYR A 8 -6.49 -0.79 -15.66
N ASN A 9 -6.49 -0.44 -16.95
CA ASN A 9 -7.56 0.35 -17.58
C ASN A 9 -7.91 1.63 -16.80
N ASP A 10 -6.89 2.39 -16.39
CA ASP A 10 -6.98 3.58 -15.52
C ASP A 10 -7.66 3.34 -14.16
N ARG A 11 -7.81 2.08 -13.71
CA ARG A 11 -8.36 1.74 -12.40
C ARG A 11 -7.27 1.17 -11.51
N LEU A 12 -7.22 1.66 -10.28
CA LEU A 12 -6.32 1.12 -9.27
C LEU A 12 -6.87 -0.22 -8.77
N ILE A 13 -6.05 -1.26 -8.80
CA ILE A 13 -6.36 -2.56 -8.20
C ILE A 13 -5.40 -2.76 -7.03
N ALA A 14 -5.95 -3.07 -5.86
CA ALA A 14 -5.18 -3.38 -4.67
C ALA A 14 -5.30 -4.86 -4.32
N TYR A 15 -4.17 -5.55 -4.34
CA TYR A 15 -4.07 -6.92 -3.88
C TYR A 15 -3.71 -6.85 -2.40
N SER A 16 -4.62 -7.32 -1.53
CA SER A 16 -4.42 -7.48 -0.09
C SER A 16 -3.56 -6.40 0.61
N LEU A 17 -4.21 -5.45 1.29
CA LEU A 17 -3.52 -4.41 2.07
C LEU A 17 -3.00 -4.87 3.44
N GLY A 18 -3.04 -6.18 3.71
CA GLY A 18 -2.63 -6.70 5.00
C GLY A 18 -3.57 -6.34 6.14
N ASN A 19 -3.05 -6.44 7.36
CA ASN A 19 -3.84 -6.19 8.56
C ASN A 19 -3.80 -4.69 8.89
N PHE A 20 -4.96 -4.10 9.19
CA PHE A 20 -5.06 -2.69 9.56
C PHE A 20 -5.30 -2.48 11.07
N CYS A 21 -6.35 -3.08 11.62
CA CYS A 21 -6.76 -2.90 13.02
C CYS A 21 -7.16 -4.25 13.63
N THR A 22 -6.16 -5.04 14.01
CA THR A 22 -6.34 -6.39 14.58
C THR A 22 -6.07 -6.41 16.08
N TYR A 23 -6.87 -7.16 16.85
CA TYR A 23 -6.74 -7.27 18.32
C TYR A 23 -6.21 -8.65 18.75
N ALA A 24 -5.24 -8.65 19.69
CA ALA A 24 -4.76 -9.73 20.55
C ALA A 24 -4.27 -11.08 19.96
N ARG A 25 -4.81 -11.62 18.85
CA ARG A 25 -4.59 -13.02 18.44
C ARG A 25 -3.96 -13.24 17.06
N PHE A 26 -3.64 -12.18 16.32
CA PHE A 26 -2.89 -12.33 15.08
C PHE A 26 -1.40 -12.45 15.36
N ASN A 27 -0.71 -13.30 14.60
CA ASN A 27 0.73 -13.54 14.76
C ASN A 27 1.49 -12.25 14.39
N MET A 28 1.74 -11.39 15.39
CA MET A 28 2.38 -10.08 15.22
C MET A 28 3.91 -10.16 15.18
N LYS A 29 4.48 -11.37 15.16
CA LYS A 29 5.93 -11.57 14.99
C LYS A 29 6.30 -11.20 13.55
N ASP A 30 7.16 -10.20 13.42
CA ASP A 30 7.89 -9.77 12.22
C ASP A 30 7.16 -8.93 11.17
N LYS A 31 6.33 -9.55 10.31
CA LYS A 31 5.73 -8.87 9.14
C LYS A 31 4.26 -8.50 9.32
N GLY A 32 3.59 -9.09 10.31
CA GLY A 32 2.13 -8.98 10.48
C GLY A 32 1.64 -7.69 11.12
N ASN A 33 2.54 -6.90 11.72
CA ASN A 33 2.20 -5.67 12.43
C ASN A 33 2.42 -4.40 11.59
N HIS A 34 3.06 -4.47 10.41
CA HIS A 34 3.16 -3.33 9.49
C HIS A 34 2.17 -3.49 8.35
N GLY A 35 1.56 -2.38 7.91
CA GLY A 35 0.58 -2.37 6.83
C GLY A 35 0.59 -1.07 6.02
N PRO A 36 0.17 -1.12 4.75
CA PRO A 36 -0.13 0.07 3.97
C PRO A 36 -1.52 0.61 4.33
N LEU A 37 -1.63 1.92 4.36
CA LEU A 37 -2.89 2.66 4.28
C LEU A 37 -2.88 3.42 2.95
N LEU A 38 -3.88 3.21 2.11
CA LEU A 38 -3.99 3.90 0.82
C LEU A 38 -4.87 5.13 0.94
N LYS A 39 -4.35 6.28 0.54
CA LYS A 39 -5.12 7.50 0.28
C LYS A 39 -5.19 7.68 -1.23
N ILE A 40 -6.36 7.51 -1.83
CA ILE A 40 -6.54 7.48 -3.29
C ILE A 40 -7.54 8.57 -3.70
N GLU A 41 -7.23 9.23 -4.81
CA GLU A 41 -8.09 10.20 -5.48
C GLU A 41 -8.52 9.63 -6.84
N VAL A 42 -9.82 9.66 -7.11
CA VAL A 42 -10.43 9.17 -8.35
C VAL A 42 -11.39 10.18 -8.94
N ASP A 43 -11.58 10.12 -10.26
CA ASP A 43 -12.63 10.90 -10.94
C ASP A 43 -14.03 10.29 -10.74
N LYS A 44 -15.06 10.96 -11.24
CA LYS A 44 -16.46 10.50 -11.18
C LYS A 44 -16.73 9.16 -11.89
N ASN A 45 -15.81 8.71 -12.75
CA ASN A 45 -15.89 7.44 -13.47
C ASN A 45 -15.04 6.35 -12.77
N GLY A 46 -14.36 6.67 -11.66
CA GLY A 46 -13.45 5.78 -10.95
C GLY A 46 -12.04 5.73 -11.53
N ARG A 47 -11.68 6.60 -12.49
CA ARG A 47 -10.31 6.67 -13.01
C ARG A 47 -9.37 7.17 -11.92
N PHE A 48 -8.24 6.51 -11.76
CA PHE A 48 -7.18 6.91 -10.84
C PHE A 48 -6.61 8.27 -11.25
N LEU A 49 -6.49 9.19 -10.29
CA LEU A 49 -5.89 10.52 -10.51
C LEU A 49 -4.56 10.63 -9.77
N ALA A 50 -4.56 10.29 -8.49
CA ALA A 50 -3.40 10.35 -7.62
C ALA A 50 -3.58 9.42 -6.42
N GLY A 51 -2.48 9.13 -5.74
CA GLY A 51 -2.58 8.41 -4.48
C GLY A 51 -1.31 8.43 -3.66
N GLN A 52 -1.43 7.94 -2.43
CA GLN A 52 -0.34 7.81 -1.50
C GLN A 52 -0.47 6.51 -0.70
N VAL A 53 0.62 5.77 -0.59
CA VAL A 53 0.82 4.71 0.40
C VAL A 53 1.37 5.34 1.67
N ILE A 54 0.66 5.18 2.76
CA ILE A 54 1.06 5.61 4.10
C ILE A 54 1.42 4.36 4.89
N GLY A 55 2.62 4.34 5.48
CA GLY A 55 3.01 3.25 6.36
C GLY A 55 2.29 3.34 7.70
N ILE A 56 1.71 2.23 8.15
CA ILE A 56 1.21 2.07 9.51
C ILE A 56 1.88 0.89 10.22
N LYS A 57 1.89 0.94 11.55
CA LYS A 57 2.25 -0.18 12.43
C LYS A 57 1.19 -0.38 13.51
N GLN A 58 1.01 -1.62 13.92
CA GLN A 58 0.11 -2.02 14.98
C GLN A 58 0.95 -2.40 16.21
N PRO A 59 0.88 -1.64 17.32
CA PRO A 59 1.67 -1.90 18.53
C PRO A 59 1.12 -3.04 19.39
N GLY A 60 -0.01 -3.65 19.02
CA GLY A 60 -0.66 -4.76 19.73
C GLY A 60 -1.93 -4.34 20.44
N SER A 61 -1.83 -3.45 21.42
CA SER A 61 -2.98 -2.81 22.07
C SER A 61 -3.25 -1.44 21.45
N GLY A 62 -4.52 -1.06 21.31
CA GLY A 62 -4.92 0.20 20.66
C GLY A 62 -5.10 0.08 19.13
N GLY A 63 -5.18 1.23 18.47
CA GLY A 63 -5.34 1.33 17.01
C GLY A 63 -4.02 1.38 16.23
N PRO A 64 -4.07 1.36 14.89
CA PRO A 64 -2.90 1.56 14.05
C PRO A 64 -2.30 2.95 14.28
N VAL A 65 -0.97 3.02 14.27
CA VAL A 65 -0.21 4.27 14.34
C VAL A 65 0.66 4.41 13.10
N LEU A 66 1.08 5.63 12.76
CA LEU A 66 1.96 5.86 11.62
C LEU A 66 3.30 5.13 11.81
N ASP A 67 3.80 4.56 10.71
CA ASP A 67 5.12 3.94 10.63
C ASP A 67 6.08 4.85 9.84
N PRO A 68 6.89 5.68 10.53
CA PRO A 68 7.84 6.57 9.87
C PRO A 68 8.97 5.83 9.14
N THR A 69 9.14 4.53 9.40
CA THR A 69 10.18 3.74 8.72
C THR A 69 9.80 3.36 7.29
N GLY A 70 8.52 3.51 6.92
CA GLY A 70 8.04 3.23 5.56
C GLY A 70 8.19 1.76 5.14
N ARG A 71 8.23 0.81 6.08
CA ARG A 71 8.42 -0.62 5.78
C ARG A 71 7.35 -1.13 4.82
N ALA A 72 6.09 -0.82 5.08
CA ALA A 72 4.98 -1.23 4.23
C ALA A 72 5.02 -0.54 2.84
N ILE A 73 5.50 0.70 2.77
CA ILE A 73 5.69 1.41 1.50
C ILE A 73 6.73 0.68 0.64
N ASN A 74 7.88 0.35 1.24
CA ASN A 74 8.96 -0.36 0.55
C ASN A 74 8.53 -1.76 0.09
N GLU A 75 7.81 -2.50 0.94
CA GLU A 75 7.31 -3.83 0.60
C GLU A 75 6.29 -3.76 -0.55
N MET A 76 5.29 -2.88 -0.47
CA MET A 76 4.30 -2.71 -1.53
C MET A 76 4.94 -2.24 -2.83
N ARG A 77 5.91 -1.31 -2.78
CA ARG A 77 6.68 -0.87 -3.95
C ARG A 77 7.41 -2.02 -4.62
N LYS A 78 8.10 -2.85 -3.83
CA LYS A 78 8.83 -4.01 -4.32
C LYS A 78 7.87 -5.01 -4.98
N LEU A 79 6.82 -5.42 -4.27
CA LEU A 79 5.86 -6.41 -4.76
C LEU A 79 5.10 -5.91 -5.99
N SER A 80 4.75 -4.62 -6.05
CA SER A 80 4.07 -4.07 -7.24
C SER A 80 4.96 -4.10 -8.47
N LEU A 81 6.27 -3.86 -8.32
CA LEU A 81 7.23 -3.94 -9.42
C LEU A 81 7.48 -5.39 -9.87
N GLU A 82 7.55 -6.32 -8.91
CA GLU A 82 7.80 -7.75 -9.17
C GLU A 82 6.58 -8.44 -9.80
N ASP A 83 5.38 -8.19 -9.26
CA ASP A 83 4.14 -8.85 -9.70
C ASP A 83 3.56 -8.21 -10.97
N PHE A 84 3.75 -6.90 -11.16
CA PHE A 84 3.15 -6.13 -12.27
C PHE A 84 4.18 -5.21 -12.97
N PRO A 85 5.24 -5.76 -13.60
CA PRO A 85 6.31 -4.98 -14.23
C PRO A 85 5.79 -4.06 -15.36
N GLU A 86 4.74 -4.50 -16.07
CA GLU A 86 4.12 -3.77 -17.18
C GLU A 86 3.13 -2.69 -16.71
N SER A 87 2.78 -2.65 -15.42
CA SER A 87 1.85 -1.64 -14.93
C SER A 87 2.45 -0.23 -15.13
N PRO A 88 1.65 0.74 -15.62
CA PRO A 88 2.10 2.13 -15.71
C PRO A 88 2.13 2.82 -14.34
N LEU A 89 1.92 2.11 -13.24
CA LEU A 89 1.96 2.65 -11.88
C LEU A 89 3.36 2.56 -11.26
N VAL A 90 3.79 3.60 -10.54
CA VAL A 90 5.00 3.61 -9.73
C VAL A 90 4.69 4.10 -8.33
N ILE A 91 5.28 3.46 -7.33
CA ILE A 91 5.30 3.95 -5.95
C ILE A 91 6.71 4.49 -5.68
N ASP A 92 6.81 5.75 -5.33
CA ASP A 92 8.12 6.33 -4.99
C ASP A 92 8.54 6.01 -3.54
N ARG A 93 9.73 6.48 -3.14
CA ARG A 93 10.32 6.19 -1.81
C ARG A 93 9.55 6.82 -0.65
N ILE A 94 8.71 7.82 -0.91
CA ILE A 94 7.89 8.47 0.12
C ILE A 94 6.40 8.05 0.02
N GLY A 95 6.11 7.06 -0.82
CA GLY A 95 4.80 6.46 -0.98
C GLY A 95 3.88 7.17 -1.96
N ARG A 96 4.33 8.17 -2.72
CA ARG A 96 3.48 8.75 -3.78
C ARG A 96 3.26 7.73 -4.88
N ILE A 97 2.00 7.59 -5.30
CA ILE A 97 1.58 6.74 -6.40
C ILE A 97 1.48 7.61 -7.65
N LEU A 98 2.31 7.31 -8.63
CA LEU A 98 2.53 8.09 -9.84
C LEU A 98 2.30 7.24 -11.09
N HIS A 99 1.99 7.87 -12.21
CA HIS A 99 2.13 7.25 -13.52
C HIS A 99 3.62 7.21 -13.90
N LYS A 100 4.09 6.08 -14.46
CA LYS A 100 5.36 6.00 -15.18
C LYS A 100 5.34 7.09 -16.25
N LYS A 101 6.32 7.98 -16.20
CA LYS A 101 6.54 8.91 -17.31
C LYS A 101 6.99 8.07 -18.51
N SER A 102 6.32 8.25 -19.65
CA SER A 102 6.75 7.75 -20.94
C SER A 102 8.12 8.31 -21.33
#